data_AF-A0A4Q3AEL1-F1
#
_entry.id   AF-A0A4Q3AEL1-F1
#
_cell.length_a   1.000
_cell.length_b   1.000
_cell.length_c   1.000
_cell.angle_alpha   90.00
_cell.angle_beta   90.00
_cell.angle_gamma   90.00
#
_symmetry.space_group_name_H-M   'P 1'
#
loop_
_entity.id
_entity.type
_entity.pdbx_description
1 polymer ?
#
loop_
_entity_poly.entity_id
_entity_poly.type
_entity_poly.pdbx_seq_one_letter_code
_entity_poly.pdbx_strand_id
1 'polypeptide(L)'
;HAEGNAIFGIQQGALDEGLRKSSADALLAIGFDGYAVGGLAVGEGQEAMFGVLDFAPGQLDPAKPRYLMGVGKPDDIVGAVERGIDMFDCVLPTRSGRTGQAFTRTGPINIRNAKFAEDTGPLDPECPCPTCTGYSRAYIHHLVRAGEILGAMLMTEHNLFFYQLLMADLRAAITGGTLGAYANSFRMRYATQKGG
;
A
#
# COMPACT_ATOMS: atom_id res chain seq x y z
N HIS A 1 9.13 -31.70 -1.77
CA HIS A 1 9.37 -30.23 -1.75
C HIS A 1 8.25 -29.41 -2.41
N ALA A 2 7.52 -29.90 -3.41
CA ALA A 2 6.39 -29.17 -4.03
C ALA A 2 5.03 -29.34 -3.33
N GLU A 3 4.82 -30.40 -2.54
CA GLU A 3 3.51 -30.71 -1.92
C GLU A 3 3.03 -29.71 -0.85
N GLY A 4 3.83 -28.71 -0.47
CA GLY A 4 3.47 -27.66 0.50
C GLY A 4 3.53 -26.23 -0.03
N ASN A 5 3.77 -26.03 -1.33
CA ASN A 5 3.91 -24.70 -1.91
C ASN A 5 2.67 -24.33 -2.72
N ALA A 6 2.28 -23.05 -2.69
CA ALA A 6 1.25 -22.49 -3.57
C ALA A 6 1.89 -21.89 -4.84
N ILE A 7 1.21 -22.02 -5.97
CA ILE A 7 1.64 -21.45 -7.27
C ILE A 7 0.57 -20.47 -7.76
N PHE A 8 1.00 -19.25 -8.12
CA PHE A 8 0.11 -18.21 -8.63
C PHE A 8 0.29 -18.03 -10.13
N GLY A 9 -0.83 -17.90 -10.84
CA GLY A 9 -0.85 -17.45 -12.24
C GLY A 9 -0.80 -15.92 -12.31
N ILE A 10 -0.20 -15.34 -13.35
CA ILE A 10 -0.09 -13.87 -13.49
C ILE A 10 -0.84 -13.41 -14.74
N GLN A 11 -1.97 -12.71 -14.54
CA GLN A 11 -2.75 -12.13 -15.61
C GLN A 11 -2.00 -10.95 -16.24
N GLN A 12 -1.91 -10.96 -17.57
CA GLN A 12 -1.31 -9.90 -18.39
C GLN A 12 -2.35 -9.31 -19.35
N GLY A 13 -1.95 -8.35 -20.19
CA GLY A 13 -2.85 -7.71 -21.17
C GLY A 13 -2.85 -6.19 -21.14
N ALA A 14 -1.86 -5.55 -20.48
CA ALA A 14 -1.75 -4.10 -20.38
C ALA A 14 -3.05 -3.45 -19.87
N LEU A 15 -3.54 -2.40 -20.53
CA LEU A 15 -4.78 -1.70 -20.19
C LEU A 15 -6.00 -2.23 -20.98
N ASP A 16 -5.83 -3.30 -21.77
CA ASP A 16 -6.86 -3.80 -22.69
C ASP A 16 -7.70 -4.90 -22.03
N GLU A 17 -9.01 -4.68 -21.95
CA GLU A 17 -9.96 -5.60 -21.32
C GLU A 17 -10.02 -6.96 -22.01
N GLY A 18 -9.94 -7.00 -23.35
CA GLY A 18 -10.04 -8.23 -24.13
C GLY A 18 -8.78 -9.10 -23.99
N LEU A 19 -7.60 -8.49 -23.98
CA LEU A 19 -6.34 -9.18 -23.72
C LEU A 19 -6.27 -9.68 -22.29
N ARG A 20 -6.75 -8.88 -21.32
CA ARG A 20 -6.87 -9.29 -19.91
C ARG A 20 -7.81 -10.48 -19.74
N LYS A 21 -8.95 -10.47 -20.43
CA LYS A 21 -9.89 -11.60 -20.43
C LYS A 21 -9.26 -12.84 -21.04
N SER A 22 -8.60 -12.71 -22.19
CA SER A 22 -7.92 -13.82 -22.86
C SER A 22 -6.83 -14.42 -21.97
N SER A 23 -6.08 -13.57 -21.25
CA SER A 23 -5.09 -14.02 -20.27
C SER A 23 -5.73 -14.72 -19.08
N ALA A 24 -6.84 -14.20 -18.54
CA ALA A 24 -7.55 -14.83 -17.42
C ALA A 24 -8.08 -16.21 -17.81
N ASP A 25 -8.71 -16.35 -18.98
CA ASP A 25 -9.25 -17.62 -19.46
C ASP A 25 -8.18 -18.69 -19.59
N ALA A 26 -7.01 -18.33 -20.11
CA ALA A 26 -5.88 -19.25 -20.20
C ALA A 26 -5.38 -19.70 -18.82
N LEU A 27 -5.31 -18.77 -17.84
CA LEU A 27 -4.88 -19.10 -16.48
C LEU A 27 -5.90 -19.97 -15.74
N LEU A 28 -7.20 -19.69 -15.92
CA LEU A 28 -8.29 -20.46 -15.33
C LEU A 28 -8.35 -21.89 -15.90
N ALA A 29 -8.06 -22.06 -17.19
CA ALA A 29 -7.98 -23.39 -17.81
C ALA A 29 -6.84 -24.24 -17.25
N ILE A 30 -5.75 -23.62 -16.80
CA ILE A 30 -4.61 -24.30 -16.15
C ILE A 30 -4.92 -24.61 -14.68
N GLY A 31 -5.48 -23.63 -13.95
CA GLY A 31 -5.77 -23.71 -12.53
C GLY A 31 -4.56 -23.41 -11.65
N PHE A 32 -4.73 -22.45 -10.74
CA PHE A 32 -3.69 -22.00 -9.80
C PHE A 32 -4.25 -21.85 -8.37
N ASP A 33 -3.36 -21.73 -7.39
CA ASP A 33 -3.73 -21.50 -5.99
C ASP A 33 -4.16 -20.06 -5.72
N GLY A 34 -3.77 -19.13 -6.60
CA GLY A 34 -4.16 -17.74 -6.62
C GLY A 34 -3.80 -17.07 -7.94
N TYR A 35 -4.28 -15.84 -8.14
CA TYR A 35 -4.10 -15.12 -9.38
C TYR A 35 -3.57 -13.71 -9.12
N ALA A 36 -2.43 -13.40 -9.70
CA ALA A 36 -1.87 -12.06 -9.65
C ALA A 36 -2.35 -11.22 -10.84
N VAL A 37 -2.57 -9.92 -10.61
CA VAL A 37 -2.79 -8.92 -11.65
C VAL A 37 -1.46 -8.22 -11.90
N GLY A 38 -0.79 -8.59 -13.00
CA GLY A 38 0.52 -8.07 -13.37
C GLY A 38 0.46 -6.86 -14.30
N GLY A 39 1.58 -6.15 -14.43
CA GLY A 39 1.76 -5.10 -15.45
C GLY A 39 1.02 -3.79 -15.18
N LEU A 40 0.65 -3.52 -13.91
CA LEU A 40 -0.05 -2.30 -13.47
C LEU A 40 0.76 -1.42 -12.49
N ALA A 41 2.09 -1.55 -12.54
CA ALA A 41 3.01 -0.75 -11.73
C ALA A 41 4.10 -0.13 -12.62
N VAL A 42 3.74 0.21 -13.87
CA VAL A 42 4.69 0.62 -14.91
C VAL A 42 4.66 2.11 -15.23
N GLY A 43 3.76 2.87 -14.59
CA GLY A 43 3.73 4.34 -14.64
C GLY A 43 2.51 4.92 -15.36
N GLU A 44 1.50 4.10 -15.64
CA GLU A 44 0.24 4.46 -16.30
C GLU A 44 -0.63 5.44 -15.49
N GLY A 45 -0.36 5.60 -14.19
CA GLY A 45 -1.11 6.45 -13.29
C GLY A 45 -2.28 5.74 -12.59
N GLN A 46 -2.74 6.32 -11.49
CA GLN A 46 -3.77 5.71 -10.62
C GLN A 46 -5.11 5.50 -11.34
N GLU A 47 -5.52 6.46 -12.17
CA GLU A 47 -6.78 6.38 -12.92
C GLU A 47 -6.79 5.20 -13.91
N ALA A 48 -5.72 5.05 -14.70
CA ALA A 48 -5.59 3.94 -15.63
C ALA A 48 -5.51 2.58 -14.90
N MET A 49 -4.74 2.51 -13.81
CA MET A 49 -4.68 1.32 -12.96
C MET A 49 -6.07 0.95 -12.42
N PHE A 50 -6.84 1.91 -11.89
CA PHE A 50 -8.19 1.67 -11.41
C PHE A 50 -9.16 1.26 -12.52
N GLY A 51 -9.07 1.85 -13.71
CA GLY A 51 -9.87 1.42 -14.86
C GLY A 51 -9.63 -0.04 -15.23
N VAL A 52 -8.40 -0.54 -15.12
CA VAL A 52 -8.12 -1.98 -15.29
C VAL A 52 -8.67 -2.81 -14.15
N LEU A 53 -8.52 -2.34 -12.91
CA LEU A 53 -9.03 -3.04 -11.74
C LEU A 53 -10.57 -3.05 -11.66
N ASP A 54 -11.28 -2.22 -12.42
CA ASP A 54 -12.74 -2.26 -12.51
C ASP A 54 -13.24 -3.52 -13.25
N PHE A 55 -12.43 -4.13 -14.11
CA PHE A 55 -12.80 -5.36 -14.84
C PHE A 55 -11.91 -6.58 -14.52
N ALA A 56 -10.60 -6.40 -14.35
CA ALA A 56 -9.65 -7.52 -14.32
C ALA A 56 -9.85 -8.50 -13.15
N PRO A 57 -10.05 -8.04 -11.89
CA PRO A 57 -10.37 -8.92 -10.76
C PRO A 57 -11.64 -9.75 -10.97
N GLY A 58 -12.64 -9.19 -11.66
CA GLY A 58 -13.90 -9.86 -11.98
C GLY A 58 -13.78 -10.96 -13.05
N GLN A 59 -12.66 -10.99 -13.79
CA GLN A 59 -12.35 -12.03 -14.78
C GLN A 59 -11.64 -13.25 -14.16
N LEU A 60 -11.25 -13.17 -12.89
CA LEU A 60 -10.52 -14.21 -12.15
C LEU A 60 -11.46 -15.00 -11.22
N ASP A 61 -11.03 -16.19 -10.81
CA ASP A 61 -11.80 -17.06 -9.92
C ASP A 61 -12.08 -16.34 -8.57
N PRO A 62 -13.36 -16.11 -8.19
CA PRO A 62 -13.70 -15.43 -6.95
C PRO A 62 -13.39 -16.25 -5.68
N ALA A 63 -13.13 -17.56 -5.80
CA ALA A 63 -12.75 -18.41 -4.68
C ALA A 63 -11.25 -18.40 -4.38
N LYS A 64 -10.45 -17.63 -5.14
CA LYS A 64 -8.98 -17.63 -5.07
C LYS A 64 -8.43 -16.23 -4.77
N PRO A 65 -7.31 -16.10 -4.03
CA PRO A 65 -6.72 -14.81 -3.73
C PRO A 65 -6.28 -14.05 -4.98
N ARG A 66 -6.47 -12.73 -4.96
CA ARG A 66 -6.04 -11.80 -6.02
C ARG A 66 -4.90 -10.93 -5.54
N TYR A 67 -3.76 -11.01 -6.23
CA TYR A 67 -2.53 -10.31 -5.84
C TYR A 67 -2.17 -9.19 -6.83
N LEU A 68 -2.20 -7.93 -6.38
CA LEU A 68 -1.74 -6.80 -7.19
C LEU A 68 -0.26 -6.54 -6.96
N MET A 69 0.55 -6.77 -8.00
CA MET A 69 2.00 -6.74 -7.92
C MET A 69 2.57 -5.32 -8.05
N GLY A 70 3.45 -4.92 -7.12
CA GLY A 70 4.25 -3.69 -7.20
C GLY A 70 3.52 -2.38 -6.91
N VAL A 71 2.24 -2.43 -6.52
CA VAL A 71 1.42 -1.26 -6.19
C VAL A 71 1.50 -0.99 -4.70
N GLY A 72 1.55 0.28 -4.29
CA GLY A 72 1.57 0.51 -2.86
C GLY A 72 1.43 1.90 -2.30
N LYS A 73 0.99 2.96 -3.00
CA LYS A 73 0.61 4.14 -2.20
C LYS A 73 -0.61 3.79 -1.36
N PRO A 74 -0.75 4.35 -0.14
CA PRO A 74 -1.88 4.02 0.73
C PRO A 74 -3.27 4.22 0.07
N ASP A 75 -3.43 5.25 -0.76
CA ASP A 75 -4.65 5.50 -1.53
C ASP A 75 -4.85 4.51 -2.70
N ASP A 76 -3.77 4.04 -3.33
CA ASP A 76 -3.83 2.97 -4.33
C ASP A 76 -4.35 1.66 -3.70
N ILE A 77 -3.82 1.30 -2.52
CA ILE A 77 -4.21 0.08 -1.79
C ILE A 77 -5.70 0.14 -1.44
N VAL A 78 -6.18 1.25 -0.87
CA VAL A 78 -7.59 1.40 -0.50
C VAL A 78 -8.50 1.23 -1.72
N GLY A 79 -8.17 1.88 -2.84
CA GLY A 79 -8.98 1.79 -4.06
C GLY A 79 -8.90 0.42 -4.75
N ALA A 80 -7.79 -0.29 -4.62
CA ALA A 80 -7.65 -1.66 -5.14
C ALA A 80 -8.40 -2.69 -4.28
N VAL A 81 -8.45 -2.52 -2.96
CA VAL A 81 -9.27 -3.36 -2.07
C VAL A 81 -10.76 -3.18 -2.37
N GLU A 82 -11.23 -1.96 -2.62
CA GLU A 82 -12.61 -1.71 -3.10
C GLU A 82 -12.94 -2.44 -4.41
N ARG A 83 -11.91 -2.80 -5.19
CA ARG A 83 -12.01 -3.52 -6.47
C ARG A 83 -11.69 -5.01 -6.35
N GLY A 84 -11.59 -5.53 -5.12
CA GLY A 84 -11.47 -6.96 -4.87
C GLY A 84 -10.05 -7.52 -4.98
N ILE A 85 -9.02 -6.70 -4.76
CA ILE A 85 -7.64 -7.19 -4.56
C ILE A 85 -7.42 -7.56 -3.08
N ASP A 86 -6.72 -8.67 -2.84
CA ASP A 86 -6.50 -9.26 -1.52
C ASP A 86 -5.04 -9.13 -1.02
N MET A 87 -4.07 -9.09 -1.94
CA MET A 87 -2.65 -9.08 -1.63
C MET A 87 -1.91 -7.95 -2.38
N PHE A 88 -0.86 -7.44 -1.74
CA PHE A 88 -0.05 -6.32 -2.24
C PHE A 88 1.41 -6.51 -1.87
N ASP A 89 2.30 -5.96 -2.70
CA ASP A 89 3.70 -5.74 -2.36
C ASP A 89 4.17 -4.39 -2.93
N CYS A 90 5.03 -3.71 -2.18
CA CYS A 90 5.69 -2.53 -2.70
C CYS A 90 6.94 -2.21 -1.89
N VAL A 91 7.97 -1.73 -2.58
CA VAL A 91 9.19 -1.21 -1.92
C VAL A 91 8.96 0.17 -1.30
N LEU A 92 7.85 0.83 -1.62
CA LEU A 92 7.58 2.22 -1.25
C LEU A 92 7.79 2.51 0.25
N PRO A 93 7.20 1.78 1.22
CA PRO A 93 7.38 2.07 2.65
C PRO A 93 8.84 2.04 3.10
N THR A 94 9.64 1.10 2.61
CA THR A 94 11.04 0.98 3.03
C THR A 94 11.93 1.98 2.27
N ARG A 95 11.75 2.13 0.95
CA ARG A 95 12.55 3.06 0.13
C ARG A 95 12.30 4.50 0.54
N SER A 96 11.04 4.88 0.72
CA SER A 96 10.67 6.25 1.11
C SER A 96 11.14 6.58 2.52
N GLY A 97 11.03 5.61 3.45
CA GLY A 97 11.53 5.75 4.83
C GLY A 97 13.01 6.07 4.88
N ARG A 98 13.85 5.31 4.16
CA ARG A 98 15.30 5.58 4.05
C ARG A 98 15.62 6.96 3.45
N THR A 99 14.73 7.50 2.62
CA THR A 99 14.86 8.83 2.03
C THR A 99 14.16 9.94 2.82
N GLY A 100 13.65 9.65 4.02
CA GLY A 100 13.08 10.65 4.93
C GLY A 100 11.59 10.94 4.77
N GLN A 101 10.84 10.13 4.01
CA GLN A 101 9.39 10.25 3.94
C GLN A 101 8.71 9.28 4.91
N ALA A 102 7.91 9.80 5.84
CA ALA A 102 7.09 9.02 6.74
C ALA A 102 5.62 9.08 6.30
N PHE A 103 4.91 7.96 6.35
CA PHE A 103 3.46 7.91 6.12
C PHE A 103 2.70 8.13 7.44
N THR A 104 1.71 9.03 7.44
CA THR A 104 0.84 9.29 8.60
C THR A 104 -0.62 9.23 8.16
N ARG A 105 -1.57 9.18 9.10
CA ARG A 105 -3.01 9.20 8.82
C ARG A 105 -3.49 10.45 8.08
N THR A 106 -2.70 11.54 8.09
CA THR A 106 -3.01 12.81 7.41
C THR A 106 -2.16 13.03 6.16
N GLY A 107 -1.50 11.98 5.66
CA GLY A 107 -0.69 12.02 4.45
C GLY A 107 0.82 11.86 4.73
N PRO A 108 1.63 11.77 3.66
CA PRO A 108 3.08 11.63 3.81
C PRO A 108 3.72 12.95 4.27
N ILE A 109 4.66 12.86 5.21
CA ILE A 109 5.51 13.98 5.62
C ILE A 109 6.96 13.72 5.20
N ASN A 110 7.69 14.79 4.88
CA ASN A 110 9.14 14.72 4.72
C ASN A 110 9.83 15.18 6.00
N ILE A 111 10.37 14.24 6.77
CA ILE A 111 10.94 14.50 8.10
C ILE A 111 12.17 15.41 8.05
N ARG A 112 12.82 15.58 6.89
CA ARG A 112 13.95 16.51 6.71
C ARG A 112 13.53 17.99 6.70
N ASN A 113 12.23 18.28 6.57
CA ASN A 113 11.75 19.67 6.59
C ASN A 113 12.11 20.35 7.92
N ALA A 114 12.60 21.59 7.85
CA ALA A 114 13.05 22.36 9.01
C ALA A 114 11.96 22.54 10.09
N LYS A 115 10.68 22.54 9.71
CA LYS A 115 9.56 22.63 10.66
C LYS A 115 9.55 21.52 11.72
N PHE A 116 10.23 20.40 11.46
CA PHE A 116 10.30 19.27 12.38
C PHE A 116 11.53 19.32 13.31
N ALA A 117 12.41 20.30 13.19
CA ALA A 117 13.67 20.35 13.94
C ALA A 117 13.48 20.42 15.47
N GLU A 118 12.38 21.03 15.93
CA GLU A 118 12.05 21.20 17.36
C GLU A 118 10.71 20.54 17.73
N ASP A 119 10.13 19.75 16.81
CA ASP A 119 8.85 19.10 17.00
C ASP A 119 8.99 17.88 17.92
N THR A 120 8.51 18.02 19.16
CA THR A 120 8.61 16.97 20.18
C THR A 120 7.54 15.87 20.03
N GLY A 121 6.58 16.02 19.10
CA GLY A 121 5.56 15.02 18.85
C GLY A 121 6.08 13.81 18.07
N PRO A 122 5.35 12.68 18.05
CA PRO A 122 5.70 11.50 17.26
C PRO A 122 5.45 11.72 15.76
N LEU A 123 5.95 10.84 14.89
CA LEU A 123 5.69 10.91 13.43
C LEU A 123 4.19 10.94 13.12
N ASP A 124 3.41 10.12 13.84
CA ASP A 124 1.95 10.07 13.79
C ASP A 124 1.41 9.89 15.22
N PRO A 125 0.60 10.83 15.74
CA PRO A 125 0.04 10.78 17.10
C PRO A 125 -0.87 9.59 17.39
N GLU A 126 -1.44 8.96 16.36
CA GLU A 126 -2.34 7.81 16.49
C GLU A 126 -1.62 6.47 16.25
N CYS A 127 -0.31 6.49 15.98
CA CYS A 127 0.46 5.28 15.68
C CYS A 127 1.10 4.69 16.95
N PRO A 128 0.78 3.44 17.33
CA PRO A 128 1.34 2.79 18.51
C PRO A 128 2.69 2.09 18.26
N CYS A 129 3.35 2.32 17.12
CA CYS A 129 4.62 1.65 16.81
C CYS A 129 5.75 2.07 17.78
N PRO A 130 6.79 1.23 17.99
CA PRO A 130 7.91 1.57 18.87
C PRO A 130 8.61 2.87 18.50
N THR A 131 8.69 3.20 17.20
CA THR A 131 9.23 4.47 16.74
C THR A 131 8.40 5.66 17.24
N CYS A 132 7.07 5.64 17.12
CA CYS A 132 6.21 6.73 17.58
C CYS A 132 6.08 6.82 19.10
N THR A 133 6.22 5.72 19.84
CA THR A 133 6.14 5.74 21.31
C THR A 133 7.48 6.07 21.96
N GLY A 134 8.60 5.84 21.27
CA GLY A 134 9.95 6.05 21.82
C GLY A 134 10.66 7.32 21.36
N TYR A 135 10.29 7.92 20.23
CA TYR A 135 11.07 8.99 19.61
C TYR A 135 10.22 10.15 19.07
N SER A 136 10.76 11.36 19.19
CA SER A 136 10.15 12.56 18.62
C SER A 136 10.52 12.78 17.15
N ARG A 137 9.70 13.57 16.45
CA ARG A 137 10.00 14.08 15.10
C ARG A 137 11.33 14.82 15.06
N ALA A 138 11.64 15.65 16.06
CA ALA A 138 12.92 16.35 16.18
C ALA A 138 14.13 15.42 16.20
N TYR A 139 14.06 14.34 16.99
CA TYR A 139 15.15 13.37 17.07
C TYR A 139 15.33 12.62 15.76
N ILE A 140 14.23 12.15 15.15
CA ILE A 140 14.27 11.45 13.87
C ILE A 140 14.73 12.39 12.75
N HIS A 141 14.29 13.66 12.75
CA HIS A 141 14.76 14.71 11.84
C HIS A 141 16.28 14.84 11.90
N HIS A 142 16.83 14.95 13.11
CA HIS A 142 18.27 15.02 13.33
C HIS A 142 19.00 13.80 12.75
N LEU A 143 18.58 12.58 13.11
CA LEU A 143 19.20 11.34 12.61
C LEU A 143 19.18 11.26 11.07
N VAL A 144 18.03 11.55 10.46
CA VAL A 144 17.86 11.47 9.01
C VAL A 144 18.67 12.54 8.27
N ARG A 145 18.89 13.71 8.88
CA ARG A 145 19.77 14.76 8.32
C ARG A 145 21.25 14.46 8.53
N ALA A 146 21.61 13.82 9.64
CA ALA A 146 22.97 13.39 9.93
C ALA A 146 23.40 12.18 9.08
N GLY A 147 22.45 11.48 8.44
CA GLY A 147 22.73 10.27 7.66
C GLY A 147 22.95 9.03 8.53
N GLU A 148 22.45 9.06 9.77
CA GLU A 148 22.58 7.96 10.72
C GLU A 148 21.72 6.76 10.31
N ILE A 149 22.29 5.56 10.43
CA ILE A 149 21.60 4.30 10.09
C ILE A 149 20.33 4.13 10.94
N LEU A 150 20.37 4.56 12.20
CA LEU A 150 19.21 4.50 13.09
C LEU A 150 18.02 5.31 12.54
N GLY A 151 18.26 6.45 11.87
CA GLY A 151 17.19 7.22 11.24
C GLY A 151 16.48 6.43 10.15
N ALA A 152 17.24 5.69 9.33
CA ALA A 152 16.69 4.81 8.31
C ALA A 152 15.92 3.60 8.92
N MET A 153 16.41 3.04 10.02
CA MET A 153 15.76 1.94 10.74
C MET A 153 14.39 2.36 11.29
N LEU A 154 14.34 3.45 12.06
CA LEU A 154 13.11 3.95 12.68
C LEU A 154 12.06 4.35 11.63
N MET A 155 12.48 5.07 10.59
CA MET A 155 11.58 5.46 9.49
C MET A 155 11.01 4.24 8.75
N THR A 156 11.82 3.20 8.55
CA THR A 156 11.38 1.96 7.89
C THR A 156 10.42 1.17 8.78
N GLU A 157 10.73 1.03 10.07
CA GLU A 157 9.85 0.38 11.05
C GLU A 157 8.48 1.07 11.10
N HIS A 158 8.46 2.39 11.27
CA HIS A 158 7.23 3.18 11.29
C HIS A 158 6.41 3.00 10.01
N ASN A 159 7.04 3.13 8.84
CA ASN A 159 6.33 3.01 7.57
C ASN A 159 5.75 1.61 7.34
N LEU A 160 6.48 0.55 7.69
CA LEU A 160 5.95 -0.81 7.59
C LEU A 160 4.78 -1.01 8.57
N PHE A 161 4.90 -0.51 9.79
CA PHE A 161 3.83 -0.56 10.78
C PHE A 161 2.57 0.19 10.31
N PHE A 162 2.72 1.37 9.73
CA PHE A 162 1.63 2.14 9.14
C PHE A 162 0.86 1.32 8.09
N TYR A 163 1.58 0.63 7.19
CA TYR A 163 0.94 -0.21 6.17
C TYR A 163 0.21 -1.41 6.80
N GLN A 164 0.77 -2.02 7.83
CA GLN A 164 0.10 -3.12 8.53
C GLN A 164 -1.18 -2.66 9.24
N LEU A 165 -1.17 -1.46 9.84
CA LEU A 165 -2.39 -0.86 10.42
C LEU A 165 -3.43 -0.57 9.34
N LEU A 166 -3.03 0.03 8.20
CA LEU A 166 -3.92 0.28 7.08
C LEU A 166 -4.61 -1.02 6.62
N MET A 167 -3.84 -2.10 6.45
CA MET A 167 -4.40 -3.39 6.07
C MET A 167 -5.30 -4.00 7.15
N ALA A 168 -4.98 -3.79 8.44
CA ALA A 168 -5.82 -4.25 9.55
C ALA A 168 -7.17 -3.51 9.59
N ASP A 169 -7.13 -2.18 9.43
CA ASP A 169 -8.33 -1.34 9.37
C ASP A 169 -9.21 -1.72 8.17
N LEU A 170 -8.62 -1.97 7.00
CA LEU A 170 -9.35 -2.43 5.81
C LEU A 170 -10.05 -3.77 6.05
N ARG A 171 -9.35 -4.75 6.64
CA ARG A 171 -9.96 -6.05 7.01
C ARG A 171 -11.11 -5.89 8.00
N ALA A 172 -10.95 -5.01 9.00
CA ALA A 172 -12.00 -4.71 9.96
C ALA A 172 -13.22 -4.06 9.29
N ALA A 173 -12.99 -3.11 8.37
CA ALA A 173 -14.06 -2.43 7.63
C ALA A 173 -14.82 -3.38 6.68
N ILE A 174 -14.12 -4.32 6.03
CA ILE A 174 -14.76 -5.38 5.23
C ILE A 174 -15.64 -6.26 6.12
N THR A 175 -15.10 -6.74 7.25
CA THR A 175 -15.83 -7.61 8.19
C THR A 175 -17.05 -6.92 8.80
N GLY A 176 -16.95 -5.61 9.04
CA GLY A 176 -18.04 -4.78 9.55
C GLY A 176 -19.02 -4.27 8.48
N GLY A 177 -18.81 -4.56 7.18
CA GLY A 177 -19.65 -4.04 6.10
C GLY A 177 -19.56 -2.52 5.90
N THR A 178 -18.47 -1.89 6.34
CA THR A 178 -18.25 -0.43 6.34
C THR A 178 -17.11 0.02 5.43
N LEU A 179 -16.62 -0.85 4.52
CA LEU A 179 -15.49 -0.55 3.64
C LEU A 179 -15.62 0.80 2.91
N GLY A 180 -16.75 1.08 2.29
CA GLY A 180 -16.95 2.35 1.57
C GLY A 180 -16.89 3.58 2.48
N ALA A 181 -17.46 3.49 3.69
CA ALA A 181 -17.37 4.58 4.68
C ALA A 181 -15.94 4.78 5.18
N TYR A 182 -15.21 3.68 5.43
CA TYR A 182 -13.80 3.71 5.80
C TYR A 182 -12.95 4.35 4.70
N ALA A 183 -13.10 3.91 3.45
CA ALA A 183 -12.33 4.40 2.31
C ALA A 183 -12.55 5.91 2.08
N ASN A 184 -13.79 6.38 2.16
CA ASN A 184 -14.11 7.80 2.07
C ASN A 184 -13.48 8.62 3.19
N SER A 185 -13.60 8.16 4.44
CA SER A 185 -12.97 8.79 5.60
C SER A 185 -11.45 8.82 5.49
N PHE A 186 -10.85 7.73 5.02
CA PHE A 186 -9.41 7.64 4.76
C PHE A 186 -8.98 8.68 3.73
N ARG A 187 -9.61 8.73 2.55
CA ARG A 187 -9.27 9.70 1.49
C ARG A 187 -9.39 11.14 1.96
N MET A 188 -10.48 11.48 2.66
CA MET A 188 -10.69 12.82 3.21
C MET A 188 -9.58 13.22 4.17
N ARG A 189 -9.22 12.34 5.11
CA ARG A 189 -8.15 12.61 6.08
C ARG A 189 -6.78 12.65 5.43
N TYR A 190 -6.48 11.71 4.54
CA TYR A 190 -5.16 11.55 3.92
C TYR A 190 -4.85 12.62 2.85
N ALA A 191 -5.88 13.27 2.29
CA ALA A 191 -5.73 14.34 1.30
C ALA A 191 -5.41 15.73 1.92
N THR A 192 -5.55 15.90 3.24
CA THR A 192 -5.43 17.23 3.89
C THR A 192 -4.05 17.91 3.75
N GLN A 193 -3.00 17.21 3.30
CA GLN A 193 -1.69 17.81 3.01
C GLN A 193 -1.40 18.10 1.51
N LYS A 194 -2.31 17.82 0.56
CA LYS A 194 -2.09 18.20 -0.85
C LYS A 194 -2.24 19.71 -1.13
N GLY A 195 -2.58 20.53 -0.13
CA GLY A 195 -2.93 21.96 -0.30
C GLY A 195 -2.21 22.93 0.63
N GLY A 196 -0.91 22.73 0.89
CA GLY A 196 -0.09 23.66 1.70
C GLY A 196 1.18 24.09 0.99
#